data_AF-A0A2P8DHK1-F1
#
_entry.id   AF-A0A2P8DHK1-F1
#
_cell.length_a   1.000
_cell.length_b   1.000
_cell.length_c   1.000
_cell.angle_alpha   90.00
_cell.angle_beta   90.00
_cell.angle_gamma   90.00
#
_symmetry.space_group_name_H-M   'P 1'
#
loop_
_entity.id
_entity.type
_entity.pdbx_description
1 polymer ?
#
loop_
_entity_poly.entity_id
_entity_poly.type
_entity_poly.pdbx_seq_one_letter_code
_entity_poly.pdbx_strand_id
1 'polypeptide(L)' 'MDFGEALDALRAGQKVSREGWNGRGMWLALQVPDEHSKMRRPYIYMRPVDGDFVPWVASQSDLLANDWLVV' A
#
# COMPACT_ATOMS: atom_id res chain seq x y z
N MET A 1 13.32 -3.65 -0.02
CA MET A 1 13.07 -2.75 -1.17
C MET A 1 12.94 -1.33 -0.65
N ASP A 2 13.34 -0.33 -1.43
CA ASP A 2 13.04 1.07 -1.12
C ASP A 2 11.58 1.44 -1.46
N PHE A 3 11.17 2.66 -1.14
CA PHE A 3 9.80 3.12 -1.43
C PHE A 3 9.51 3.21 -2.94
N GLY A 4 10.51 3.53 -3.77
CA GLY A 4 10.34 3.61 -5.23
C GLY A 4 10.01 2.23 -5.82
N GLU A 5 10.78 1.22 -5.44
CA GLU A 5 10.54 -0.18 -5.78
C GLU A 5 9.17 -0.67 -5.28
N ALA A 6 8.79 -0.28 -4.06
CA ALA A 6 7.47 -0.59 -3.52
C ALA A 6 6.33 0.07 -4.33
N LEU A 7 6.52 1.30 -4.79
CA LEU A 7 5.58 2.00 -5.66
C LEU A 7 5.46 1.34 -7.03
N ASP A 8 6.56 0.84 -7.58
CA ASP A 8 6.55 0.10 -8.84
C ASP A 8 5.85 -1.26 -8.70
N ALA A 9 6.05 -1.96 -7.59
CA ALA A 9 5.29 -3.17 -7.25
C ALA A 9 3.78 -2.89 -7.14
N LEU A 10 3.39 -1.80 -6.47
CA LEU A 10 2.00 -1.35 -6.39
C LEU A 10 1.41 -1.06 -7.79
N ARG A 11 2.16 -0.40 -8.68
CA ARG A 11 1.75 -0.15 -10.07
C ARG A 11 1.59 -1.45 -10.87
N ALA A 12 2.37 -2.47 -10.55
CA ALA A 12 2.25 -3.81 -11.12
C ALA A 12 1.08 -4.64 -10.53
N GLY A 13 0.28 -4.05 -9.63
CA GLY A 13 -0.87 -4.71 -8.99
C GLY A 13 -0.49 -5.61 -7.80
N GLN A 14 0.77 -5.57 -7.36
CA GLN A 14 1.21 -6.30 -6.18
C GLN A 14 0.81 -5.55 -4.91
N LYS A 15 0.71 -6.30 -3.80
CA LYS A 15 0.55 -5.73 -2.46
C LYS A 15 1.92 -5.59 -1.83
N VAL A 16 2.09 -4.54 -1.03
CA VAL A 16 3.35 -4.31 -0.31
C VAL A 16 3.12 -4.10 1.17
N SER A 17 4.12 -4.41 1.98
CA SER A 17 4.12 -4.17 3.42
C SER A 17 5.53 -3.76 3.87
N ARG A 18 5.64 -3.26 5.10
CA ARG A 18 6.93 -2.96 5.74
C ARG A 18 7.21 -3.99 6.83
N GLU A 19 8.47 -4.42 6.96
CA GLU A 19 8.89 -5.31 8.05
C GLU A 19 8.60 -4.70 9.43
N GLY A 20 8.79 -3.38 9.57
CA GLY A 20 8.58 -2.67 10.83
C GLY A 20 7.11 -2.42 11.21
N TRP A 21 6.12 -2.90 10.44
CA TRP A 21 4.71 -2.68 10.77
C TRP A 21 4.23 -3.62 11.89
N ASN A 22 3.58 -3.04 12.89
CA ASN A 22 3.10 -3.73 14.10
C ASN A 22 1.79 -4.51 13.85
N GLY A 23 1.78 -5.44 12.89
CA GLY A 23 0.60 -6.27 12.63
C GLY A 23 0.78 -7.28 11.51
N ARG A 24 0.56 -8.57 11.80
CA ARG A 24 0.48 -9.60 10.76
C ARG A 24 -0.72 -9.32 9.85
N GLY A 25 -0.48 -9.24 8.55
CA GLY A 25 -1.53 -9.08 7.54
C GLY A 25 -1.87 -7.62 7.18
N MET A 26 -1.07 -6.65 7.65
CA MET A 26 -1.13 -5.27 7.16
C MET A 26 -0.46 -5.16 5.78
N TRP A 27 -1.10 -4.48 4.85
CA TRP A 27 -0.56 -4.25 3.50
C TRP A 27 -1.17 -3.03 2.81
N LEU A 28 -0.46 -2.50 1.82
CA LEU A 28 -0.92 -1.51 0.86
C LEU A 28 -1.27 -2.15 -0.46
N ALA A 29 -2.27 -1.59 -1.13
CA ALA A 29 -2.54 -1.85 -2.54
C ALA A 29 -2.91 -0.55 -3.26
N LEU A 30 -2.69 -0.55 -4.57
CA LEU A 30 -3.14 0.51 -5.46
C LEU A 30 -4.49 0.11 -6.04
N GLN A 31 -5.53 0.88 -5.74
CA GLN A 31 -6.81 0.74 -6.41
C GLN A 31 -6.82 1.58 -7.67
N VAL A 32 -7.14 0.96 -8.81
CA VAL A 32 -7.39 1.63 -10.09
C VAL A 32 -8.89 1.59 -10.37
N PRO A 33 -9.55 2.74 -10.64
CA PRO A 33 -10.99 2.77 -10.84
C PRO A 33 -11.48 1.91 -12.02
N ASP A 34 -12.60 1.24 -11.80
CA ASP A 34 -13.41 0.54 -12.80
C ASP A 34 -14.88 1.02 -12.76
N GLU A 35 -15.76 0.39 -13.53
CA GLU A 35 -17.20 0.74 -13.61
C GLU A 35 -17.93 0.63 -12.26
N HIS A 36 -17.37 -0.09 -11.29
CA HIS A 36 -17.96 -0.31 -9.97
C HIS A 36 -17.26 0.52 -8.87
N SER A 37 -16.25 1.30 -9.22
CA SER A 37 -15.45 2.06 -8.27
C SER A 37 -16.13 3.35 -7.81
N LYS A 38 -16.11 3.59 -6.49
CA LYS A 38 -16.63 4.83 -5.89
C LYS A 38 -15.76 6.06 -6.21
N MET A 39 -14.45 5.88 -6.25
CA MET A 39 -13.48 6.94 -6.54
C MET A 39 -13.09 6.92 -8.02
N ARG A 40 -12.85 8.10 -8.61
CA ARG A 40 -12.59 8.26 -10.05
C ARG A 40 -11.11 8.46 -10.42
N ARG A 41 -10.20 8.34 -9.46
CA ARG A 41 -8.74 8.43 -9.68
C ARG A 41 -8.04 7.31 -8.90
N PRO A 42 -6.88 6.81 -9.36
CA PRO A 42 -6.12 5.82 -8.61
C PRO A 42 -5.70 6.35 -7.24
N TYR A 43 -5.69 5.47 -6.23
CA TYR A 43 -5.28 5.80 -4.88
C TYR A 43 -4.71 4.57 -4.17
N ILE A 44 -3.81 4.81 -3.22
CA ILE A 44 -3.28 3.76 -2.35
C ILE A 44 -4.16 3.68 -1.11
N TYR A 45 -4.49 2.47 -0.70
CA TYR A 45 -5.18 2.20 0.55
C TYR A 45 -4.43 1.16 1.36
N MET A 46 -4.67 1.16 2.66
CA MET A 46 -4.14 0.18 3.59
C MET A 46 -5.26 -0.75 4.04
N ARG A 47 -4.94 -2.02 4.21
CA ARG A 47 -5.70 -2.94 5.06
C ARG A 47 -4.98 -3.05 6.42
N PRO A 48 -5.51 -2.50 7.52
CA PRO A 48 -4.97 -2.71 8.86
C PRO A 48 -5.31 -4.11 9.38
N VAL A 49 -4.94 -4.37 10.63
CA VAL A 49 -5.16 -5.68 11.30
C VAL A 49 -6.64 -6.00 11.47
N ASP A 50 -7.49 -4.98 11.67
CA ASP A 50 -8.95 -5.11 11.78
C ASP A 50 -9.63 -5.49 10.45
N GLY A 51 -8.93 -5.33 9.33
CA GLY A 51 -9.32 -5.82 8.02
C GLY A 51 -10.13 -4.85 7.17
N ASP A 52 -10.51 -3.69 7.72
CA ASP A 52 -11.19 -2.64 6.96
C ASP A 52 -10.22 -1.97 5.96
N PHE A 53 -10.75 -1.30 4.94
CA PHE A 53 -9.90 -0.60 3.97
C PHE A 53 -9.92 0.90 4.23
N VAL A 54 -8.75 1.46 4.53
CA VAL A 54 -8.60 2.87 4.87
C VAL A 54 -7.71 3.59 3.85
N PRO A 55 -8.01 4.84 3.47
CA PRO A 55 -7.11 5.65 2.66
C PRO A 55 -5.73 5.74 3.30
N TRP A 56 -4.67 5.72 2.49
CA TRP A 56 -3.30 5.80 2.99
C TRP A 56 -2.52 6.92 2.31
N VAL A 57 -1.67 7.58 3.10
CA VAL A 57 -0.75 8.62 2.63
C VAL A 57 0.63 8.26 3.18
N ALA A 58 1.64 8.26 2.31
CA ALA A 58 3.01 8.00 2.71
C ALA A 58 3.50 9.07 3.69
N SER A 59 3.95 8.65 4.87
CA SER A 59 4.68 9.52 5.78
C SER A 59 6.13 9.69 5.33
N GLN A 60 6.86 10.66 5.89
CA GLN A 60 8.30 10.79 5.63
C GLN A 60 9.07 9.52 6.01
N SER A 61 8.65 8.84 7.08
CA SER A 61 9.24 7.57 7.51
C SER A 61 8.98 6.43 6.52
N ASP A 62 7.91 6.50 5.73
CA ASP A 62 7.60 5.51 4.69
C ASP A 62 8.43 5.77 3.43
N LEU A 63 8.54 7.04 3.03
CA LEU A 63 9.32 7.47 1.87
C LEU A 63 10.81 7.17 2.01
N LEU A 64 11.35 7.23 3.24
CA LEU A 64 12.76 6.98 3.54
C LEU A 64 13.07 5.53 3.94
N ALA A 65 12.07 4.65 3.93
CA ALA A 65 12.23 3.28 4.38
C ALA A 65 12.85 2.37 3.30
N ASN A 66 13.61 1.37 3.75
CA ASN A 66 14.24 0.36 2.89
C ASN A 66 13.79 -1.08 3.22
N ASP A 67 12.77 -1.20 4.08
CA ASP A 67 12.23 -2.46 4.61
C ASP A 67 10.90 -2.86 3.93
N TRP A 68 10.67 -2.43 2.69
CA TRP A 68 9.48 -2.80 1.93
C TRP A 68 9.59 -4.21 1.33
N LEU A 69 8.46 -4.91 1.29
CA LEU A 69 8.28 -6.30 0.87
C LEU A 69 7.03 -6.44 0.00
N VAL A 70 7.02 -7.39 -0.93
CA VAL A 70 5.78 -7.85 -1.62
C VAL A 70 5.10 -8.95 -0.79
N VAL A 71 3.76 -8.95 -0.72
CA VAL A 71 2.95 -9.89 0.09
C VAL A 71 1.76 -10.51 -0.65
#